data_AF-A0A0P9GHI6-F1
#
_entry.id   AF-A0A0P9GHI6-F1
#
_cell.length_a   1.000
_cell.length_b   1.000
_cell.length_c   1.000
_cell.angle_alpha   90.00
_cell.angle_beta   90.00
_cell.angle_gamma   90.00
#
_symmetry.space_group_name_H-M   'P 1'
#
loop_
_entity.id
_entity.type
_entity.pdbx_description
1 polymer ?
#
loop_
_entity_poly.entity_id
_entity_poly.type
_entity_poly.pdbx_seq_one_letter_code
_entity_poly.pdbx_strand_id
1 'polypeptide(L)'
;MHTLAQVAEDIQHRVIHLFARDHERNRACNGGSELLNKDPHFRDYVPFHEFFNCETGKGLGASHQTGWTGLVAYFIWSTGSTARLPRTPRTPRSVAAHYFDEVATPGASEAETSAWDSDYSAAELDIDEL
;
A
#
# COMPACT_ATOMS: atom_id res chain seq x y z
N MET A 1 -22.66 -10.68 14.09
CA MET A 1 -21.55 -10.79 15.06
C MET A 1 -20.27 -10.68 14.27
N HIS A 2 -19.43 -9.67 14.54
CA HIS A 2 -18.16 -9.51 13.82
C HIS A 2 -17.13 -10.47 14.41
N THR A 3 -16.35 -11.11 13.54
CA THR A 3 -15.13 -11.82 13.94
C THR A 3 -14.01 -10.83 14.25
N LEU A 4 -13.00 -11.24 15.00
CA LEU A 4 -11.82 -10.38 15.27
C LEU A 4 -11.12 -9.94 13.98
N ALA A 5 -11.11 -10.79 12.96
CA ALA A 5 -10.55 -10.46 11.65
C ALA A 5 -11.32 -9.31 10.98
N GLN A 6 -12.65 -9.33 11.03
CA GLN A 6 -13.48 -8.25 10.48
C GLN A 6 -13.28 -6.93 11.23
N VAL A 7 -13.16 -6.99 12.57
CA VAL A 7 -12.87 -5.78 13.36
C VAL A 7 -11.49 -5.20 13.01
N ALA A 8 -10.49 -6.05 12.81
CA ALA A 8 -9.16 -5.61 12.40
C ALA A 8 -9.19 -4.95 11.00
N GLU A 9 -9.95 -5.52 10.06
CA GLU A 9 -10.15 -4.95 8.73
C GLU A 9 -10.87 -3.59 8.77
N ASP A 10 -11.91 -3.46 9.60
CA ASP A 10 -12.61 -2.19 9.81
C ASP A 10 -11.68 -1.11 10.38
N ILE A 11 -10.81 -1.47 11.35
CA ILE A 11 -9.80 -0.55 11.90
C ILE A 11 -8.78 -0.17 10.83
N GLN A 12 -8.27 -1.13 10.07
CA GLN A 12 -7.33 -0.90 8.98
C GLN A 12 -7.90 0.12 7.98
N HIS A 13 -9.15 -0.05 7.55
CA HIS A 13 -9.80 0.88 6.63
C HIS A 13 -9.96 2.28 7.24
N ARG A 14 -10.29 2.39 8.54
CA ARG A 14 -10.40 3.69 9.21
C ARG A 14 -9.04 4.40 9.31
N VAL A 15 -7.96 3.66 9.57
CA VAL A 15 -6.60 4.22 9.59
C VAL A 15 -6.20 4.73 8.21
N ILE A 16 -6.48 3.98 7.14
CA ILE A 16 -6.22 4.43 5.76
C ILE A 16 -6.99 5.74 5.47
N HIS A 17 -8.25 5.84 5.91
CA HIS A 17 -9.08 7.03 5.70
C HIS A 17 -8.57 8.29 6.40
N LEU A 18 -7.70 8.18 7.42
CA LEU A 18 -7.05 9.36 8.00
C LEU A 18 -6.22 10.13 6.99
N PHE A 19 -5.61 9.39 6.05
CA PHE A 19 -4.74 9.91 5.02
C PHE A 19 -5.44 10.02 3.67
N ALA A 20 -6.58 9.38 3.44
CA ALA A 20 -7.30 9.53 2.18
C ALA A 20 -7.85 10.95 2.02
N ARG A 21 -7.95 11.43 0.78
CA ARG A 21 -8.70 12.66 0.47
C ARG A 21 -10.19 12.34 0.40
N ASP A 22 -11.01 13.17 1.01
CA ASP A 22 -12.45 13.13 0.85
C ASP A 22 -12.92 13.80 -0.47
N HIS A 23 -14.23 13.88 -0.64
CA HIS A 23 -14.88 14.53 -1.79
C HIS A 23 -14.58 16.03 -1.90
N GLU A 24 -14.26 16.70 -0.79
CA GLU A 24 -13.89 18.11 -0.72
C GLU A 24 -12.37 18.33 -0.82
N ARG A 25 -11.60 17.25 -1.07
CA ARG A 25 -10.13 17.22 -1.14
C ARG A 25 -9.43 17.42 0.21
N ASN A 26 -10.12 17.28 1.33
CA ASN A 26 -9.51 17.35 2.66
C ASN A 26 -8.99 15.98 3.11
N ARG A 27 -7.94 15.98 3.92
CA ARG A 27 -7.49 14.80 4.69
C ARG A 27 -7.77 15.02 6.17
N ALA A 28 -8.21 13.99 6.88
CA ALA A 28 -8.47 14.10 8.32
C ALA A 28 -7.18 14.43 9.08
N CYS A 29 -6.03 13.84 8.69
CA CYS A 29 -4.73 14.10 9.30
C CYS A 29 -4.34 15.59 9.31
N ASN A 30 -4.78 16.36 8.31
CA ASN A 30 -4.48 17.79 8.17
C ASN A 30 -5.31 18.68 9.11
N GLY A 31 -6.30 18.13 9.81
CA GLY A 31 -7.06 18.84 10.85
C GLY A 31 -7.77 20.10 10.37
N GLY A 32 -8.27 20.10 9.12
CA GLY A 32 -8.97 21.24 8.52
C GLY A 32 -8.05 22.37 8.01
N SER A 33 -6.75 22.15 7.90
CA SER A 33 -5.82 23.14 7.34
C SER A 33 -6.04 23.33 5.83
N GLU A 34 -6.54 24.50 5.44
CA GLU A 34 -6.73 24.90 4.04
C GLU A 34 -5.42 24.88 3.25
N LEU A 35 -4.31 25.29 3.88
CA LEU A 35 -2.98 25.25 3.27
C LEU A 35 -2.58 23.82 2.90
N LEU A 36 -2.73 22.86 3.81
CA LEU A 36 -2.33 21.48 3.57
C LEU A 36 -3.33 20.69 2.71
N ASN A 37 -4.57 21.17 2.58
CA ASN A 37 -5.59 20.48 1.80
C ASN A 37 -5.70 21.01 0.35
N LYS A 38 -5.69 22.34 0.17
CA LYS A 38 -6.08 22.97 -1.10
C LYS A 38 -4.94 23.70 -1.80
N ASP A 39 -3.90 24.12 -1.08
CA ASP A 39 -2.79 24.85 -1.68
C ASP A 39 -2.06 23.99 -2.74
N PRO A 40 -1.85 24.49 -3.97
CA PRO A 40 -1.20 23.73 -5.04
C PRO A 40 0.20 23.21 -4.69
N HIS A 41 0.93 23.87 -3.79
CA HIS A 41 2.28 23.51 -3.39
C HIS A 41 2.32 22.53 -2.22
N PHE A 42 1.31 22.53 -1.35
CA PHE A 42 1.32 21.73 -0.11
C PHE A 42 0.30 20.59 -0.09
N ARG A 43 -0.73 20.61 -0.95
CA ARG A 43 -1.82 19.64 -0.94
C ARG A 43 -1.37 18.17 -1.04
N ASP A 44 -0.28 17.95 -1.76
CA ASP A 44 0.23 16.61 -2.06
C ASP A 44 1.18 16.08 -0.97
N TYR A 45 1.58 16.93 -0.01
CA TYR A 45 2.35 16.49 1.15
C TYR A 45 1.46 15.86 2.20
N VAL A 46 1.93 14.73 2.73
CA VAL A 46 1.21 13.93 3.72
C VAL A 46 2.06 13.88 4.98
N PRO A 47 1.77 14.72 5.99
CA PRO A 47 2.53 14.73 7.23
C PRO A 47 2.25 13.46 8.04
N PHE A 48 3.31 12.92 8.66
CA PHE A 48 3.24 11.74 9.53
C PHE A 48 3.33 12.19 10.98
N HIS A 49 2.26 11.96 11.73
CA HIS A 49 2.13 12.39 13.12
C HIS A 49 2.30 11.22 14.09
N GLU A 50 2.73 11.50 15.33
CA GLU A 50 2.87 10.49 16.38
C GLU A 50 1.52 9.91 16.81
N PHE A 51 0.50 10.79 16.94
CA PHE A 51 -0.83 10.44 17.41
C PHE A 51 -1.90 11.14 16.59
N PHE A 52 -3.12 10.61 16.61
CA PHE A 52 -4.28 11.18 15.92
C PHE A 52 -5.43 11.38 16.91
N ASN A 53 -6.15 12.48 16.76
CA ASN A 53 -7.36 12.73 17.54
C ASN A 53 -8.45 11.71 17.16
N CYS A 54 -9.06 11.03 18.13
CA CYS A 54 -10.01 9.94 17.88
C CYS A 54 -11.34 10.38 17.26
N GLU A 55 -11.73 11.65 17.43
CA GLU A 55 -12.99 12.19 16.92
C GLU A 55 -12.80 12.79 15.52
N THR A 56 -11.76 13.60 15.35
CA THR A 56 -11.52 14.37 14.11
C THR A 56 -10.50 13.75 13.17
N GLY A 57 -9.64 12.86 13.66
CA GLY A 57 -8.53 12.30 12.90
C GLY A 57 -7.34 13.25 12.70
N LYS A 58 -7.34 14.43 13.33
CA LYS A 58 -6.24 15.40 13.24
C LYS A 58 -4.94 14.82 13.81
N GLY A 59 -3.84 14.98 13.08
CA GLY A 59 -2.51 14.61 13.53
C GLY A 59 -1.96 15.53 14.62
N LEU A 60 -1.31 14.95 15.63
CA LEU A 60 -0.77 15.59 16.82
C LEU A 60 0.65 15.09 17.11
N GLY A 61 1.44 15.89 17.83
CA GLY A 61 2.84 15.57 18.14
C GLY A 61 3.80 15.89 17.00
N ALA A 62 4.94 15.22 16.97
CA ALA A 62 5.98 15.44 15.96
C ALA A 62 5.46 15.11 14.55
N SER A 63 5.73 15.99 13.57
CA SER A 63 5.13 15.95 12.23
C SER A 63 5.91 15.13 11.17
N HIS A 64 6.93 14.39 11.59
CA HIS A 64 7.78 13.56 10.71
C HIS A 64 8.06 12.19 11.33
N GLN A 65 7.08 11.62 12.02
CA GLN A 65 7.25 10.34 12.68
C GLN A 65 6.94 9.20 11.70
N THR A 66 7.96 8.77 10.95
CA THR A 66 7.87 7.69 9.95
C THR A 66 8.18 6.30 10.52
N GLY A 67 8.06 6.15 11.84
CA GLY A 67 8.17 4.86 12.54
C GLY A 67 6.88 4.06 12.42
N TRP A 68 6.20 3.80 13.53
CA TRP A 68 4.97 2.99 13.55
C TRP A 68 3.85 3.55 12.65
N THR A 69 3.76 4.87 12.47
CA THR A 69 2.77 5.48 11.57
C THR A 69 3.00 5.11 10.09
N GLY A 70 4.23 4.74 9.73
CA GLY A 70 4.57 4.21 8.41
C GLY A 70 3.85 2.91 8.06
N LEU A 71 3.34 2.16 9.05
CA LEU A 71 2.57 0.93 8.85
C LEU A 71 1.34 1.12 7.95
N VAL A 72 0.83 2.34 7.84
CA VAL A 72 -0.26 2.66 6.89
C VAL A 72 0.08 2.28 5.45
N ALA A 73 1.35 2.34 5.04
CA ALA A 73 1.76 1.92 3.70
C ALA A 73 1.46 0.43 3.46
N TYR A 74 1.73 -0.41 4.46
CA TYR A 74 1.39 -1.84 4.42
C TYR A 74 -0.12 -2.06 4.37
N PHE A 75 -0.89 -1.29 5.14
CA PHE A 75 -2.36 -1.36 5.09
C PHE A 75 -2.92 -1.02 3.71
N ILE A 76 -2.41 0.04 3.08
CA ILE A 76 -2.80 0.42 1.72
C ILE A 76 -2.48 -0.71 0.73
N TRP A 77 -1.27 -1.28 0.83
CA TRP A 77 -0.85 -2.40 -0.02
C TRP A 77 -1.71 -3.66 0.19
N SER A 78 -1.97 -4.03 1.44
CA SER A 78 -2.76 -5.20 1.82
C SER A 78 -4.22 -5.06 1.35
N THR A 79 -4.84 -3.91 1.59
CA THR A 79 -6.18 -3.59 1.08
C THR A 79 -6.21 -3.61 -0.45
N GLY A 80 -5.23 -2.98 -1.13
CA GLY A 80 -5.16 -2.97 -2.60
C GLY A 80 -4.95 -4.36 -3.21
N SER A 81 -4.17 -5.22 -2.55
CA SER A 81 -3.91 -6.60 -3.00
C SER A 81 -5.14 -7.51 -2.84
N THR A 82 -5.97 -7.22 -1.85
CA THR A 82 -7.19 -8.00 -1.54
C THR A 82 -8.43 -7.44 -2.22
N ALA A 83 -8.42 -6.15 -2.59
CA ALA A 83 -9.53 -5.47 -3.24
C ALA A 83 -9.91 -6.15 -4.56
N ARG A 84 -11.11 -6.74 -4.60
CA ARG A 84 -11.70 -7.26 -5.83
C ARG A 84 -12.44 -6.13 -6.53
N LEU A 85 -11.91 -5.66 -7.65
CA LEU A 85 -12.67 -4.74 -8.50
C LEU A 85 -13.86 -5.52 -9.10
N PRO A 86 -15.10 -5.01 -9.00
CA PRO A 86 -16.23 -5.65 -9.64
C PRO A 86 -15.97 -5.71 -11.16
N ARG A 87 -16.10 -6.90 -11.75
CA ARG A 87 -16.09 -7.16 -13.20
C ARG A 87 -14.74 -7.16 -13.93
N THR A 88 -13.59 -7.15 -13.25
CA THR A 88 -12.32 -7.46 -13.92
C THR A 88 -12.04 -8.97 -13.88
N PRO A 89 -11.92 -9.64 -15.05
CA PRO A 89 -11.37 -10.99 -15.08
C PRO A 89 -9.95 -10.92 -14.53
N ARG A 90 -9.57 -11.83 -13.62
CA ARG A 90 -8.15 -12.03 -13.32
C ARG A 90 -7.49 -12.42 -14.62
N THR A 91 -6.57 -11.62 -15.15
CA THR A 91 -5.57 -12.18 -16.06
C THR A 91 -4.88 -13.27 -15.27
N PRO A 92 -5.02 -14.55 -15.63
CA PRO A 92 -4.30 -15.60 -14.93
C PRO A 92 -2.83 -15.21 -14.96
N ARG A 93 -2.13 -15.30 -13.83
CA ARG A 93 -0.69 -15.01 -13.76
C ARG A 93 0.08 -15.81 -14.82
N SER A 94 -0.42 -16.99 -15.18
CA SER A 94 0.05 -17.82 -16.30
C SER A 94 -0.09 -17.15 -17.67
N VAL A 95 -1.22 -16.50 -17.98
CA VAL A 95 -1.42 -15.80 -19.25
C VAL A 95 -0.52 -14.56 -19.35
N ALA A 96 -0.30 -13.85 -18.25
CA ALA A 96 0.68 -12.76 -18.22
C ALA A 96 2.12 -13.27 -18.42
N ALA A 97 2.48 -14.41 -17.82
CA ALA A 97 3.78 -15.03 -18.02
C ALA A 97 4.01 -15.43 -19.49
N HIS A 98 3.03 -16.10 -20.13
CA HIS A 98 3.10 -16.44 -21.56
C HIS A 98 3.21 -15.21 -22.47
N TYR A 99 2.53 -14.11 -22.13
CA TYR A 99 2.64 -12.86 -22.89
C TYR A 99 4.05 -12.28 -22.86
N PHE A 100 4.76 -12.38 -21.73
CA PHE A 100 6.14 -11.90 -21.63
C PHE A 100 7.16 -12.88 -22.20
N ASP A 101 6.85 -14.18 -22.24
CA ASP A 101 7.65 -15.22 -22.90
C ASP A 101 7.64 -15.07 -24.44
N GLU A 102 6.47 -14.81 -25.04
CA GLU A 102 6.35 -14.68 -26.51
C GLU A 102 6.93 -13.35 -27.04
N VAL A 103 6.96 -12.30 -26.21
CA VAL A 103 7.42 -10.96 -26.62
C VAL A 103 8.91 -10.76 -26.31
N ALA A 104 9.46 -11.50 -25.35
CA ALA A 104 10.89 -11.54 -25.11
C ALA A 104 11.57 -12.52 -26.07
N THR A 105 11.85 -12.03 -27.28
CA THR A 105 12.96 -12.39 -28.20
C THR A 105 12.58 -12.93 -29.59
N PRO A 106 12.59 -12.07 -30.62
CA PRO A 106 13.11 -12.46 -31.92
C PRO A 106 14.66 -12.45 -31.82
N GLY A 107 15.27 -13.54 -31.34
CA GLY A 107 16.70 -13.80 -31.59
C GLY A 107 17.63 -14.13 -30.41
N ALA A 108 17.15 -14.44 -29.20
CA ALA A 108 18.02 -15.00 -28.17
C ALA A 108 18.00 -16.52 -28.24
N SER A 109 19.13 -17.12 -28.62
CA SER A 109 19.36 -18.56 -28.51
C SER A 109 19.26 -18.99 -27.04
N GLU A 110 18.73 -20.20 -26.81
CA GLU A 110 18.40 -20.87 -25.54
C GLU A 110 19.55 -21.00 -24.49
N ALA A 111 20.69 -20.34 -24.67
CA ALA A 111 21.88 -20.51 -23.84
C ALA A 111 22.01 -19.50 -22.68
N GLU A 112 21.30 -18.37 -22.69
CA GLU A 112 21.56 -17.28 -21.72
C GLU A 112 20.55 -17.16 -20.56
N THR A 113 19.42 -17.87 -20.60
CA THR A 113 18.39 -17.82 -19.55
C THR A 113 18.74 -18.64 -18.30
N SER A 114 19.70 -19.57 -18.39
CA SER A 114 20.11 -20.42 -17.26
C SER A 114 20.98 -19.71 -16.21
N ALA A 115 21.58 -18.55 -16.53
CA ALA A 115 22.61 -17.94 -15.67
C ALA A 115 22.06 -17.02 -14.58
N TRP A 116 20.79 -16.61 -14.66
CA TRP A 116 20.19 -15.63 -13.74
C TRP A 116 19.16 -16.22 -12.76
N ASP A 117 18.65 -17.43 -13.03
CA ASP A 117 17.67 -18.10 -12.18
C ASP A 117 18.28 -18.89 -11.01
N SER A 118 19.62 -19.07 -10.95
CA SER A 118 20.24 -19.89 -9.89
C SER A 118 20.46 -19.16 -8.57
N ASP A 119 20.57 -17.83 -8.57
CA ASP A 119 21.14 -17.10 -7.43
C ASP A 119 20.11 -16.47 -6.49
N TYR A 120 18.81 -16.60 -6.78
CA TYR A 120 17.74 -16.20 -5.86
C TYR A 120 16.66 -17.28 -5.74
N SER A 121 17.08 -18.51 -5.42
CA SER A 121 16.17 -19.48 -4.82
C SER A 121 15.81 -19.03 -3.41
N ALA A 122 14.54 -18.68 -3.22
CA ALA A 122 13.91 -18.36 -1.94
C ALA A 122 13.89 -19.58 -1.00
N ALA A 123 15.04 -19.89 -0.40
CA ALA A 123 15.14 -20.79 0.73
C ALA A 123 15.52 -19.98 1.98
N GLU A 124 14.59 -20.01 2.95
CA GLU A 124 14.77 -19.76 4.38
C GLU A 124 14.87 -18.30 4.86
N LEU A 125 13.70 -17.73 5.16
CA LEU A 125 13.56 -16.78 6.27
C LEU A 125 12.71 -17.47 7.34
N ASP A 126 13.40 -18.12 8.28
CA ASP A 126 12.83 -18.67 9.50
C ASP A 126 12.47 -17.50 10.44
N ILE A 127 11.19 -17.36 10.79
CA ILE A 127 10.68 -16.24 11.62
C ILE A 127 10.50 -16.74 13.07
N ASP A 128 11.54 -17.34 13.63
CA ASP A 128 11.51 -17.83 15.03
C ASP A 128 12.78 -17.46 15.83
N GLU A 129 13.52 -16.42 15.43
CA GLU A 129 14.53 -15.78 16.28
C GLU A 129 14.45 -14.24 16.25
N LEU A 130 13.40 -13.69 16.88
CA LEU A 130 13.39 -12.38 17.55
C LEU A 130 12.41 -12.38 18.74
#